data_AF-A0A4S2DMD3-F1
#
_entry.id   AF-A0A4S2DMD3-F1
#
_cell.length_a   1.000
_cell.length_b   1.000
_cell.length_c   1.000
_cell.angle_alpha   90.00
_cell.angle_beta   90.00
_cell.angle_gamma   90.00
#
_symmetry.space_group_name_H-M   'P 1'
#
loop_
_entity.id
_entity.type
_entity.pdbx_description
1 polymer ?
#
loop_
_entity_poly.entity_id
_entity_poly.type
_entity_poly.pdbx_seq_one_letter_code
_entity_poly.pdbx_strand_id
1 'polypeptide(L)'
;MSSLELINIKVKSFIVFNKIFEDKVMKSFIDMIDVKESSTIEKIEKYSNFVRELFEKNESFSEYIRQLIVFDENIYIRKLSNKEAVSEMLEKCVKHELETLKEISMIIAKEIKEEVGCAIFLPE
;
A
#
# COMPACT_ATOMS: atom_id res chain seq x y z
N MET A 1 13.51 9.51 10.24
CA MET A 1 12.66 8.52 9.56
C MET A 1 12.11 9.17 8.33
N SER A 2 12.29 8.55 7.16
CA SER A 2 11.63 9.04 5.94
C SER A 2 10.15 8.67 5.95
N SER A 3 9.33 9.35 5.13
CA SER A 3 7.90 9.05 5.02
C SER A 3 7.65 7.59 4.65
N LEU A 4 8.49 7.01 3.77
CA LEU A 4 8.37 5.62 3.33
C LEU A 4 8.68 4.61 4.44
N GLU A 5 9.65 4.89 5.32
CA GLU A 5 9.94 4.03 6.48
C GLU A 5 8.74 3.96 7.44
N LEU A 6 8.07 5.09 7.67
CA LEU A 6 6.87 5.14 8.51
C LEU A 6 5.73 4.33 7.88
N ILE A 7 5.54 4.43 6.57
CA ILE A 7 4.54 3.65 5.84
C ILE A 7 4.85 2.15 5.94
N ASN A 8 6.11 1.74 5.77
CA ASN A 8 6.49 0.33 5.91
C ASN A 8 6.18 -0.22 7.31
N ILE A 9 6.42 0.57 8.37
CA ILE A 9 6.04 0.19 9.74
C ILE A 9 4.52 0.09 9.88
N LYS A 10 3.76 1.07 9.39
CA LYS A 10 2.30 1.05 9.46
C LYS A 10 1.73 -0.16 8.74
N VAL A 11 2.18 -0.46 7.52
CA VAL A 11 1.75 -1.64 6.73
C VAL A 11 1.96 -2.94 7.51
N LYS A 12 3.13 -3.12 8.14
CA LYS A 12 3.46 -4.31 8.95
C LYS A 12 2.61 -4.43 10.23
N SER A 13 1.84 -3.39 10.59
CA SER A 13 0.97 -3.37 11.77
C SER A 13 -0.52 -3.64 11.47
N PHE A 14 -0.89 -3.84 10.20
CA PHE A 14 -2.29 -4.07 9.82
C PHE A 14 -2.85 -5.38 10.36
N ILE A 15 -4.09 -5.32 10.81
CA ILE A 15 -4.83 -6.44 11.42
C ILE A 15 -6.05 -6.77 10.58
N VAL A 16 -6.82 -5.77 10.13
CA VAL A 16 -8.10 -5.98 9.45
C VAL A 16 -7.92 -6.21 7.96
N PHE A 17 -7.17 -5.32 7.29
CA PHE A 17 -6.90 -5.37 5.85
C PHE A 17 -5.57 -6.05 5.52
N ASN A 18 -5.08 -6.95 6.38
CA ASN A 18 -3.77 -7.58 6.21
C ASN A 18 -3.64 -8.36 4.89
N LYS A 19 -4.74 -8.96 4.41
CA LYS A 19 -4.80 -9.72 3.15
C LYS A 19 -4.52 -8.86 1.91
N ILE A 20 -4.76 -7.55 1.97
CA ILE A 20 -4.45 -6.63 0.87
C ILE A 20 -2.96 -6.71 0.52
N PHE A 21 -2.09 -6.95 1.51
CA PHE A 21 -0.64 -7.09 1.30
C PHE A 21 -0.21 -8.49 0.85
N GLU A 22 -1.13 -9.43 0.68
CA GLU A 22 -0.86 -10.69 -0.01
C GLU A 22 -0.96 -10.55 -1.54
N ASP A 23 -1.58 -9.47 -2.02
CA ASP A 23 -1.70 -9.14 -3.44
C ASP A 23 -0.33 -8.90 -4.08
N LYS A 24 -0.22 -9.25 -5.36
CA LYS A 24 1.04 -9.16 -6.13
C LYS A 24 1.55 -7.72 -6.18
N VAL A 25 0.71 -6.78 -6.61
CA VAL A 25 1.09 -5.36 -6.77
C VAL A 25 1.45 -4.75 -5.42
N MET A 26 0.68 -5.07 -4.38
CA MET A 26 0.93 -4.57 -3.01
C MET A 26 2.23 -5.13 -2.42
N LYS A 27 2.59 -6.39 -2.71
CA LYS A 27 3.90 -6.96 -2.35
C LYS A 27 5.03 -6.21 -3.02
N SER A 28 4.95 -5.98 -4.33
CA SER A 28 5.99 -5.22 -5.02
C SER A 28 6.10 -3.78 -4.53
N PHE A 29 4.99 -3.16 -4.11
CA PHE A 29 5.00 -1.86 -3.44
C PHE A 29 5.76 -1.92 -2.11
N ILE A 30 5.49 -2.92 -1.26
CA ILE A 30 6.21 -3.11 0.01
C ILE A 30 7.71 -3.31 -0.23
N ASP A 31 8.07 -4.17 -1.19
CA ASP A 31 9.48 -4.45 -1.51
C ASP A 31 10.22 -3.19 -1.99
N MET A 32 9.51 -2.30 -2.70
CA MET A 32 10.00 -1.01 -3.15
C MET A 32 10.27 -0.05 -1.98
N ILE A 33 9.40 0.00 -0.97
CA ILE A 33 9.58 0.88 0.21
C ILE A 33 10.42 0.24 1.32
N ASP A 34 10.76 -1.05 1.24
CA ASP A 34 11.73 -1.70 2.12
C ASP A 34 13.16 -1.43 1.62
N VAL A 35 13.62 -0.20 1.84
CA VAL A 35 14.85 0.38 1.26
C VAL A 35 16.09 0.21 2.15
N LYS A 36 16.04 -0.64 3.19
CA LYS A 36 17.22 -0.84 4.05
C LYS A 36 18.39 -1.34 3.21
N GLU A 37 19.44 -0.51 3.11
CA GLU A 37 20.73 -0.80 2.46
C GLU A 37 20.69 -1.07 0.94
N SER A 38 19.65 -0.64 0.22
CA SER A 38 19.59 -0.83 -1.25
C SER A 38 20.32 0.28 -2.04
N SER A 39 21.04 -0.13 -3.09
CA SER A 39 21.66 0.79 -4.07
C SER A 39 20.60 1.54 -4.90
N THR A 40 20.96 2.67 -5.51
CA THR A 40 20.04 3.44 -6.38
C THR A 40 19.47 2.59 -7.53
N ILE A 41 20.28 1.68 -8.09
CA ILE A 41 19.84 0.78 -9.18
C ILE A 41 18.75 -0.16 -8.68
N GLU A 42 18.95 -0.79 -7.52
CA GLU A 42 17.95 -1.69 -6.93
C GLU A 42 16.65 -0.96 -6.59
N LYS A 43 16.72 0.29 -6.13
CA LYS A 43 15.51 1.11 -5.89
C LYS A 43 14.72 1.35 -7.19
N ILE A 44 15.42 1.64 -8.30
CA ILE A 44 14.80 1.84 -9.61
C ILE A 44 14.20 0.54 -10.14
N GLU A 45 14.89 -0.58 -9.97
CA GLU A 45 14.39 -1.91 -10.38
C GLU A 45 13.12 -2.28 -9.62
N LYS A 46 13.11 -2.12 -8.29
CA LYS A 46 11.93 -2.37 -7.45
C LYS A 46 10.75 -1.47 -7.82
N TYR A 47 11.01 -0.18 -8.07
CA TYR A 47 9.99 0.74 -8.55
C TYR A 47 9.43 0.33 -9.91
N SER A 48 10.32 -0.03 -10.86
CA SER A 48 9.91 -0.45 -12.20
C SER A 48 9.10 -1.74 -12.17
N ASN A 49 9.44 -2.68 -11.27
CA ASN A 49 8.66 -3.89 -11.05
C ASN A 49 7.27 -3.56 -10.51
N PHE A 50 7.18 -2.68 -9.51
CA PHE A 50 5.90 -2.24 -8.95
C PHE A 50 4.99 -1.62 -10.02
N VAL A 51 5.49 -0.65 -10.78
CA VAL A 51 4.70 0.03 -11.82
C VAL A 51 4.26 -0.95 -12.91
N ARG A 52 5.14 -1.88 -13.31
CA ARG A 52 4.80 -2.92 -14.27
C ARG A 52 3.66 -3.79 -13.77
N GLU A 53 3.74 -4.27 -12.53
CA GLU A 53 2.70 -5.10 -11.94
C GLU A 53 1.39 -4.35 -11.77
N LEU A 54 1.46 -3.06 -11.39
CA LEU A 54 0.30 -2.19 -11.33
C LEU A 54 -0.36 -2.11 -12.71
N PHE A 55 0.37 -1.77 -13.77
CA PHE A 55 -0.16 -1.62 -15.13
C PHE A 55 -0.71 -2.93 -15.74
N GLU A 56 -0.30 -4.11 -15.26
CA GLU A 56 -0.95 -5.38 -15.62
C GLU A 56 -2.40 -5.47 -15.10
N LYS A 57 -2.77 -4.64 -14.12
CA LYS A 57 -4.07 -4.67 -13.43
C LYS A 57 -4.88 -3.38 -13.55
N ASN A 58 -4.22 -2.24 -13.41
CA ASN A 58 -4.83 -0.91 -13.39
C ASN A 58 -3.77 0.17 -13.71
N GLU A 59 -4.16 1.25 -14.36
CA GLU A 59 -3.25 2.38 -14.61
C GLU A 59 -3.19 3.37 -13.43
N SER A 60 -4.11 3.25 -12.46
CA SER A 60 -4.19 4.11 -11.28
C SER A 60 -4.01 3.30 -10.00
N PHE A 61 -2.98 3.63 -9.22
CA PHE A 61 -2.72 2.98 -7.94
C PHE A 61 -3.84 3.23 -6.92
N SER A 62 -4.42 4.43 -6.93
CA SER A 62 -5.52 4.77 -6.02
C SER A 62 -6.79 4.00 -6.33
N GLU A 63 -7.16 3.85 -7.61
CA GLU A 63 -8.29 2.99 -7.99
C GLU A 63 -8.01 1.52 -7.69
N TYR A 64 -6.77 1.07 -7.88
CA TYR A 64 -6.38 -0.30 -7.56
C TYR A 64 -6.56 -0.62 -6.06
N ILE A 65 -6.02 0.22 -5.17
CA ILE A 65 -6.21 0.08 -3.72
C ILE A 65 -7.70 0.13 -3.36
N ARG A 66 -8.47 1.03 -3.97
CA ARG A 66 -9.91 1.11 -3.74
C ARG A 66 -10.62 -0.21 -4.08
N GLN A 67 -10.25 -0.85 -5.19
CA GLN A 67 -10.80 -2.16 -5.56
C GLN A 67 -10.44 -3.21 -4.51
N LEU A 68 -9.18 -3.27 -4.06
CA LEU A 68 -8.75 -4.21 -3.03
C LEU A 68 -9.56 -4.03 -1.73
N ILE A 69 -9.80 -2.79 -1.29
CA ILE A 69 -10.60 -2.50 -0.09
C ILE A 69 -12.06 -2.97 -0.26
N VAL A 70 -12.67 -2.68 -1.41
CA VAL A 70 -14.10 -2.98 -1.66
C VAL A 70 -14.36 -4.49 -1.69
N PHE A 71 -13.41 -5.27 -2.20
CA PHE A 71 -13.54 -6.72 -2.32
C PHE A 71 -12.93 -7.50 -1.14
N ASP A 72 -12.39 -6.81 -0.13
CA ASP A 72 -11.76 -7.46 1.01
C ASP A 72 -12.78 -8.02 2.01
N GLU A 73 -12.90 -9.34 2.06
CA GLU A 73 -13.71 -10.05 3.06
C GLU A 73 -12.97 -10.18 4.40
N ASN A 74 -12.88 -9.07 5.13
CA ASN A 74 -12.31 -9.01 6.48
C ASN A 74 -13.32 -9.26 7.60
N ILE A 75 -12.80 -9.31 8.83
CA ILE A 75 -13.59 -9.54 10.05
C ILE A 75 -14.65 -8.45 10.27
N TYR A 76 -14.38 -7.20 9.89
CA TYR A 76 -15.33 -6.11 10.04
C TYR A 76 -16.55 -6.31 9.13
N ILE A 77 -16.33 -6.59 7.84
CA ILE A 77 -17.41 -6.88 6.89
C ILE A 77 -18.19 -8.13 7.30
N ARG A 78 -17.51 -9.20 7.73
CA ARG A 78 -18.17 -10.43 8.17
C ARG A 78 -19.11 -10.21 9.35
N LYS A 79 -18.67 -9.45 10.36
CA LYS A 79 -19.51 -9.10 11.51
C LYS A 79 -20.73 -8.27 11.11
N LEU A 80 -20.55 -7.28 10.23
CA LEU A 80 -21.66 -6.48 9.71
C LEU A 80 -22.68 -7.33 8.94
N SER A 81 -22.20 -8.23 8.07
CA SER A 81 -23.07 -9.15 7.30
C SER A 81 -23.87 -10.08 8.20
N ASN A 82 -23.31 -10.51 9.33
CA ASN A 82 -23.98 -11.34 10.32
C ASN A 82 -24.84 -10.55 11.33
N LYS A 83 -24.89 -9.21 11.23
CA LYS A 83 -25.55 -8.32 12.21
C LYS A 83 -24.98 -8.48 13.64
N GLU A 84 -23.70 -8.82 13.74
CA GLU A 84 -22.98 -8.92 15.01
C GLU A 84 -22.56 -7.53 15.50
N ALA A 85 -22.43 -7.38 16.82
CA ALA A 85 -21.88 -6.16 17.40
C ALA A 85 -20.39 -6.01 17.04
N VAL A 86 -20.06 -4.85 16.45
CA VAL A 86 -18.68 -4.42 16.23
C VAL A 86 -18.22 -3.64 17.46
N SER A 87 -17.05 -3.97 17.99
CA SER A 87 -16.48 -3.21 19.11
C SER A 87 -15.91 -1.87 18.61
N GLU A 88 -15.95 -0.85 19.46
CA GLU A 88 -15.35 0.45 19.15
C GLU A 88 -13.86 0.33 18.79
N MET A 89 -13.14 -0.61 19.41
CA MET A 89 -11.73 -0.86 19.09
C MET A 89 -11.56 -1.36 17.65
N LEU A 90 -12.42 -2.26 17.19
CA LEU A 90 -12.37 -2.77 15.81
C LEU A 90 -12.70 -1.65 14.81
N GLU A 91 -13.70 -0.81 15.09
CA GLU A 91 -13.99 0.36 14.24
C GLU A 91 -12.82 1.34 14.17
N LYS A 92 -12.16 1.61 15.30
CA LYS A 92 -10.96 2.46 15.33
C LYS A 92 -9.85 1.86 14.48
N CYS A 93 -9.58 0.56 14.60
CA CYS A 93 -8.58 -0.11 13.76
C CYS A 93 -8.90 0.03 12.27
N VAL A 94 -10.14 -0.25 11.85
CA VAL A 94 -10.58 -0.09 10.46
C VAL A 94 -10.32 1.32 9.94
N LYS A 95 -10.69 2.35 10.72
CA LYS A 95 -10.49 3.75 10.32
C LYS A 95 -9.00 4.10 10.17
N HIS A 96 -8.16 3.68 11.13
CA HIS A 96 -6.72 3.93 11.07
C HIS A 96 -6.05 3.22 9.88
N GLU A 97 -6.44 1.99 9.58
CA GLU A 97 -5.92 1.24 8.44
C GLU A 97 -6.36 1.86 7.10
N LEU A 98 -7.63 2.28 7.00
CA LEU A 98 -8.12 2.99 5.81
C LEU A 98 -7.41 4.32 5.56
N GLU A 99 -7.15 5.12 6.61
CA GLU A 99 -6.37 6.36 6.46
C GLU A 99 -4.94 6.05 6.00
N THR A 100 -4.33 4.96 6.48
CA THR A 100 -3.01 4.55 6.00
C THR A 100 -3.05 4.10 4.54
N LEU A 101 -4.07 3.34 4.11
CA LEU A 101 -4.23 2.97 2.70
C LEU A 101 -4.47 4.18 1.78
N LYS A 102 -5.12 5.21 2.30
CA LYS A 102 -5.27 6.50 1.62
C LYS A 102 -3.94 7.26 1.52
N GLU A 103 -3.13 7.27 2.58
CA GLU A 103 -1.77 7.80 2.51
C GLU A 103 -0.98 7.06 1.43
N ILE A 104 -1.03 5.72 1.41
CA ILE A 104 -0.34 4.88 0.43
C ILE A 104 -0.80 5.19 -1.00
N SER A 105 -2.11 5.34 -1.22
CA SER A 105 -2.65 5.65 -2.54
C SER A 105 -2.31 7.03 -3.07
N MET A 106 -1.83 7.92 -2.19
CA MET A 106 -1.32 9.26 -2.52
C MET A 106 0.20 9.30 -2.68
N ILE A 107 0.92 8.19 -2.40
CA ILE A 107 2.35 8.11 -2.69
C ILE A 107 2.53 8.09 -4.20
N ILE A 108 2.81 9.25 -4.74
CA ILE A 108 3.00 9.45 -6.18
C ILE A 108 4.47 9.15 -6.51
N ALA A 109 4.72 8.80 -7.77
CA ALA A 109 6.05 8.71 -8.37
C ALA A 109 6.96 9.90 -8.02
N LYS A 110 6.42 11.07 -7.66
CA LYS A 110 7.16 12.26 -7.23
C LYS A 110 7.92 12.07 -5.91
N GLU A 111 7.31 11.48 -4.88
CA GLU A 111 8.02 11.21 -3.60
C GLU A 111 9.13 10.17 -3.81
N ILE A 112 8.90 9.21 -4.71
CA ILE A 112 9.88 8.21 -5.09
C ILE A 112 11.01 8.83 -5.94
N LYS A 113 10.70 9.73 -6.88
CA LYS A 113 11.70 10.51 -7.64
C LYS A 113 12.59 11.33 -6.70
N GLU A 114 11.99 11.97 -5.69
CA GLU A 114 12.72 12.78 -4.70
C GLU A 114 13.64 11.93 -3.81
N GLU A 115 13.24 10.72 -3.40
CA GLU A 115 14.11 9.82 -2.62
C GLU A 115 15.16 9.08 -3.46
N VAL A 116 14.87 8.76 -4.73
CA VAL A 116 15.78 8.00 -5.61
C VAL A 116 16.78 8.94 -6.31
N GLY A 117 16.52 10.25 -6.36
CA GLY A 117 17.45 11.25 -6.88
C GLY A 117 17.80 11.06 -8.36
N CYS A 118 16.84 10.60 -9.17
CA CYS A 118 17.11 10.15 -10.53
C CYS A 118 16.32 10.95 -11.57
N ALA A 119 17.02 11.44 -12.61
CA ALA A 119 16.47 12.27 -13.69
C ALA A 119 15.77 11.46 -14.81
N ILE A 120 15.39 10.21 -14.53
CA ILE A 120 14.81 9.29 -15.51
C ILE A 120 13.29 9.43 -15.49
N PHE A 121 12.65 9.25 -16.65
CA PHE A 121 11.19 9.20 -16.75
C PHE A 121 10.66 8.02 -15.91
N LEU A 122 9.81 8.34 -14.94
CA LEU A 122 9.04 7.36 -14.18
C LEU A 122 7.55 7.67 -14.39
N PRO A 123 6.73 6.66 -14.78
CA PRO A 123 5.29 6.84 -14.96
C PRO A 123 4.62 7.36 -13.69
N GLU A 124 3.66 8.29 -13.82
CA GLU A 124 2.95 8.89 -12.68
C GLU A 124 1.58 8.26 -12.45
#